data_AF-A0A956WT50-F1
#
_entry.id   AF-A0A956WT50-F1
#
_cell.length_a   1.000
_cell.length_b   1.000
_cell.length_c   1.000
_cell.angle_alpha   90.00
_cell.angle_beta   90.00
_cell.angle_gamma   90.00
#
_symmetry.space_group_name_H-M   'P 1'
#
loop_
_entity.id
_entity.type
_entity.pdbx_description
1 polymer ?
#
loop_
_entity_poly.entity_id
_entity_poly.type
_entity_poly.pdbx_seq_one_letter_code
_entity_poly.pdbx_strand_id
1 'polypeptide(L)' 'GDIIATGTPSGVGFAMKPPVFLRPGDVVECAIEGIGAIRNRIALAA' A
#
# COMPACT_ATOMS: atom_id res chain seq x y z
N GLY A 1 -1.07 -8.65 21.78
CA GLY A 1 -0.49 -9.81 21.09
C GLY A 1 0.46 -9.31 20.02
N ASP A 2 1.40 -10.15 19.62
CA ASP A 2 2.43 -9.78 18.65
C ASP A 2 1.89 -9.80 17.21
N ILE A 3 2.53 -9.04 16.31
CA ILE A 3 2.11 -8.90 14.91
C ILE A 3 3.27 -9.32 13.99
N ILE A 4 2.99 -10.20 13.03
CA ILE A 4 3.92 -10.60 11.96
C ILE A 4 3.36 -10.11 10.63
N ALA A 5 4.11 -9.28 9.91
CA ALA A 5 3.79 -8.88 8.54
C ALA A 5 4.46 -9.86 7.55
N THR A 6 3.66 -10.67 6.86
CA THR A 6 4.14 -11.83 6.07
C THR A 6 4.71 -11.48 4.70
N GLY A 7 4.70 -10.21 4.30
CA GLY A 7 5.23 -9.74 3.02
C GLY A 7 4.15 -9.36 1.99
N THR A 8 4.61 -8.91 0.82
CA THR A 8 3.77 -8.46 -0.31
C THR A 8 4.12 -9.24 -1.58
N PRO A 9 3.15 -9.49 -2.48
CA PRO A 9 3.44 -10.02 -3.81
C PRO A 9 4.15 -8.98 -4.71
N SER A 10 4.38 -9.35 -5.96
CA SER A 10 4.93 -8.46 -6.99
C SER A 10 3.99 -7.27 -7.31
N GLY A 11 4.54 -6.24 -7.97
CA GLY A 11 3.78 -5.07 -8.40
C GLY A 11 4.00 -3.80 -7.55
N VAL A 12 4.94 -3.83 -6.61
CA VAL A 12 5.33 -2.61 -5.88
C VAL A 12 5.87 -1.56 -6.85
N GLY A 13 5.45 -0.30 -6.69
CA GLY A 13 5.75 0.78 -7.64
C GLY A 13 7.23 1.05 -7.85
N PHE A 14 8.08 0.80 -6.84
CA PHE A 14 9.54 0.86 -6.96
C PHE A 14 10.11 -0.06 -8.06
N ALA A 15 9.49 -1.23 -8.27
CA ALA A 15 9.95 -2.22 -9.24
C ALA A 15 9.38 -2.00 -10.66
N MET A 16 8.52 -0.99 -10.86
CA MET A 16 7.99 -0.63 -12.18
C MET A 16 9.04 0.09 -13.05
N LYS A 17 8.82 0.13 -14.37
CA LYS A 17 9.65 0.87 -15.34
C LYS A 17 8.76 1.78 -16.21
N PRO A 18 8.73 3.11 -15.97
CA PRO A 18 9.45 3.83 -14.92
C PRO A 18 8.91 3.50 -13.50
N PRO A 19 9.69 3.72 -12.43
CA PRO A 19 9.22 3.57 -11.06
C PRO A 19 8.07 4.54 -10.76
N VAL A 20 7.09 4.08 -9.98
CA VAL A 20 5.93 4.87 -9.54
C VAL A 20 5.92 4.94 -8.02
N PHE A 21 5.85 6.15 -7.48
CA PHE A 21 5.79 6.40 -6.03
C PHE A 21 4.53 7.18 -5.67
N LEU A 22 4.12 7.04 -4.41
CA LEU A 22 2.94 7.71 -3.86
C LEU A 22 3.12 9.22 -3.83
N ARG A 23 2.02 9.92 -4.09
CA ARG A 23 1.90 11.37 -4.06
C ARG A 23 0.83 11.80 -3.07
N PRO A 24 0.88 13.04 -2.54
CA PRO A 24 -0.20 13.59 -1.74
C PRO A 24 -1.53 13.52 -2.49
N GLY A 25 -2.57 13.06 -1.80
CA GLY A 25 -3.90 12.86 -2.35
C GLY A 25 -4.16 11.44 -2.87
N ASP A 26 -3.13 10.65 -3.16
CA ASP A 26 -3.27 9.25 -3.57
C ASP A 26 -3.98 8.43 -2.50
N VAL A 27 -4.62 7.34 -2.93
CA VAL A 27 -5.28 6.40 -2.03
C VAL A 27 -4.72 5.01 -2.29
N VAL A 28 -4.18 4.38 -1.25
CA VAL A 28 -3.75 2.99 -1.26
C VAL A 28 -4.83 2.13 -0.61
N GLU A 29 -5.38 1.18 -1.36
CA GLU A 29 -6.33 0.19 -0.87
C GLU A 29 -5.69 -1.19 -0.89
N CYS A 30 -5.75 -1.91 0.24
CA CYS A 30 -5.27 -3.28 0.36
C CYS A 30 -6.42 -4.15 0.86
N ALA A 31 -6.69 -5.25 0.17
CA ALA A 31 -7.79 -6.15 0.50
C ALA A 31 -7.31 -7.60 0.56
N ILE A 32 -7.92 -8.36 1.48
CA ILE A 32 -7.81 -9.81 1.53
C ILE A 32 -9.24 -10.36 1.50
N GLU A 33 -9.51 -11.25 0.56
CA GLU A 33 -10.81 -11.91 0.41
C GLU A 33 -11.23 -12.58 1.72
N GLY A 34 -12.49 -12.40 2.12
CA GLY A 34 -13.04 -12.95 3.35
C GLY A 34 -12.59 -12.26 4.65
N ILE A 35 -11.64 -11.31 4.60
CA ILE A 35 -11.19 -10.54 5.77
C ILE A 35 -11.70 -9.10 5.69
N GLY A 36 -11.50 -8.43 4.56
CA GLY A 36 -11.87 -7.03 4.36
C GLY A 36 -10.78 -6.20 3.68
N ALA A 37 -10.94 -4.89 3.72
CA ALA A 37 -10.03 -3.94 3.09
C ALA A 37 -9.64 -2.79 4.02
N ILE A 38 -8.41 -2.32 3.87
CA ILE A 38 -7.92 -1.06 4.45
C ILE A 38 -7.71 -0.05 3.33
N ARG A 39 -8.03 1.23 3.58
CA ARG A 39 -7.90 2.31 2.61
C ARG A 39 -7.25 3.52 3.26
N ASN A 40 -6.09 3.91 2.74
CA ASN A 40 -5.27 4.97 3.31
C ASN A 40 -5.06 6.09 2.29
N ARG A 41 -5.48 7.31 2.63
CA ARG A 41 -5.18 8.51 1.84
C ARG A 41 -3.80 9.04 2.25
N ILE A 42 -2.94 9.27 1.26
CA ILE A 42 -1.60 9.82 1.48
C ILE A 42 -1.72 11.34 1.64
N ALA A 43 -1.15 11.87 2.72
CA ALA A 43 -1.04 13.29 2.97
C ALA A 43 0.44 13.71 2.93
N LEU A 44 0.69 15.01 2.71
CA LEU A 44 2.00 15.56 3.02
C LEU A 44 2.26 15.42 4.52
N ALA A 45 3.51 15.17 4.90
CA ALA A 45 3.92 15.33 6.29
C ALA A 45 3.73 16.81 6.68
N ALA A 46 3.16 17.03 7.86
CA ALA A 46 3.04 18.36 8.46
C ALA A 46 4.39 18.87 8.96
#